data_AF-A0A2N9MTX2-F1
#
_entry.id   AF-A0A2N9MTX2-F1
#
_cell.length_a   1.000
_cell.length_b   1.000
_cell.length_c   1.000
_cell.angle_alpha   90.00
_cell.angle_beta   90.00
_cell.angle_gamma   90.00
#
_symmetry.space_group_name_H-M   'P 1'
#
loop_
_entity.id
_entity.type
_entity.pdbx_description
1 polymer ?
#
loop_
_entity_poly.entity_id
_entity_poly.type
_entity_poly.pdbx_seq_one_letter_code
_entity_poly.pdbx_strand_id
1 'polypeptide(L)'
;MSKTGLRLQSNAWSGLPQNGAGDAAEGIRQAICPAADSLPTAKTVSHVELDLRLHRGLYHSTLYVNRGRKEDFEAAAEAFGRVLEAAPRRADVAAELGRLHLARFGSAPPEEFAPAARKWALQALDIDPRCARGWAVLAALETVDYRRKLECALRGAAFGERDAFCQAQPSLAIGRSS
;
A
#
# COMPACT_ATOMS: atom_id res chain seq x y z
N MET A 1 -19.36 -79.35 -5.43
CA MET A 1 -18.84 -78.40 -4.42
C MET A 1 -18.17 -77.26 -5.19
N SER A 2 -18.89 -76.17 -5.42
CA SER A 2 -18.44 -75.00 -6.19
C SER A 2 -17.70 -74.01 -5.31
N LYS A 3 -16.51 -73.54 -5.74
CA LYS A 3 -15.80 -72.41 -5.14
C LYS A 3 -15.98 -71.18 -6.03
N THR A 4 -16.75 -70.23 -5.52
CA THR A 4 -17.02 -68.92 -6.11
C THR A 4 -15.80 -68.02 -5.92
N GLY A 5 -15.27 -67.49 -7.03
CA GLY A 5 -14.20 -66.49 -7.00
C GLY A 5 -14.75 -65.08 -6.81
N LEU A 6 -14.26 -64.38 -5.78
CA LEU A 6 -14.44 -62.93 -5.64
C LEU A 6 -13.26 -62.23 -6.33
N ARG A 7 -13.57 -61.47 -7.39
CA ARG A 7 -12.64 -60.61 -8.12
C ARG A 7 -12.85 -59.17 -7.62
N LEU A 8 -11.96 -58.70 -6.75
CA LEU A 8 -11.94 -57.30 -6.32
C LEU A 8 -11.44 -56.43 -7.49
N GLN A 9 -12.32 -55.60 -8.05
CA GLN A 9 -11.95 -54.58 -9.02
C GLN A 9 -11.31 -53.40 -8.29
N SER A 10 -9.98 -53.33 -8.32
CA SER A 10 -9.22 -52.12 -8.06
C SER A 10 -9.16 -51.33 -9.36
N ASN A 11 -9.88 -50.20 -9.46
CA ASN A 11 -9.58 -49.08 -10.37
C ASN A 11 -10.54 -47.92 -10.08
N ALA A 12 -10.12 -46.99 -9.21
CA ALA A 12 -10.87 -45.75 -8.96
C ALA A 12 -9.96 -44.57 -8.57
N TRP A 13 -8.76 -44.43 -9.14
CA TRP A 13 -7.90 -43.26 -8.87
C TRP A 13 -7.03 -42.83 -10.07
N SER A 14 -7.54 -42.94 -11.30
CA SER A 14 -6.77 -42.65 -12.53
C SER A 14 -7.21 -41.38 -13.26
N GLY A 15 -7.59 -40.32 -12.52
CA GLY A 15 -8.14 -39.11 -13.14
C GLY A 15 -7.99 -37.84 -12.34
N LEU A 16 -6.87 -37.63 -11.64
CA LEU A 16 -6.57 -36.32 -11.05
C LEU A 16 -5.97 -35.39 -12.10
N PRO A 17 -6.59 -34.24 -12.41
CA PRO A 17 -6.00 -33.23 -13.29
C PRO A 17 -4.73 -32.64 -12.65
N GLN A 18 -3.67 -32.51 -13.44
CA GLN A 18 -2.37 -31.98 -13.05
C GLN A 18 -2.33 -30.43 -12.98
N ASN A 19 -3.44 -29.77 -12.67
CA ASN A 19 -3.49 -28.32 -12.53
C ASN A 19 -3.67 -27.96 -11.05
N GLY A 20 -2.71 -27.19 -10.53
CA GLY A 20 -2.39 -27.10 -9.12
C GLY A 20 -3.48 -26.52 -8.24
N ALA A 21 -3.54 -27.02 -6.99
CA ALA A 21 -4.19 -26.54 -5.76
C ALA A 21 -5.57 -25.85 -5.84
N GLY A 22 -5.79 -24.90 -6.74
CA GLY A 22 -7.07 -24.23 -6.99
C GLY A 22 -8.17 -25.17 -7.47
N ASP A 23 -7.87 -26.14 -8.34
CA ASP A 23 -8.89 -27.09 -8.83
C ASP A 23 -9.39 -28.02 -7.71
N ALA A 24 -8.50 -28.40 -6.79
CA ALA A 24 -8.86 -29.21 -5.62
C ALA A 24 -9.69 -28.42 -4.60
N ALA A 25 -9.34 -27.16 -4.35
CA ALA A 25 -10.10 -26.29 -3.46
C ALA A 25 -11.51 -26.00 -4.00
N GLU A 26 -11.65 -25.79 -5.32
CA GLU A 26 -12.95 -25.58 -5.97
C GLU A 26 -13.82 -26.84 -5.94
N GLY A 27 -13.24 -28.03 -6.11
CA GLY A 27 -13.96 -29.30 -6.01
C GLY A 27 -14.55 -29.55 -4.61
N ILE A 28 -13.78 -29.28 -3.55
CA ILE A 28 -14.28 -29.38 -2.17
C ILE A 28 -15.39 -28.37 -1.91
N ARG A 29 -15.23 -27.13 -2.42
CA ARG A 29 -16.23 -26.06 -2.27
C ARG A 29 -17.56 -26.43 -2.94
N GLN A 30 -17.52 -26.95 -4.17
CA GLN A 30 -18.72 -27.37 -4.89
C GLN A 30 -19.43 -28.55 -4.23
N ALA A 31 -18.68 -29.44 -3.56
CA ALA A 31 -19.26 -30.56 -2.81
C ALA A 31 -19.97 -30.13 -1.52
N ILE A 32 -19.51 -29.06 -0.87
CA ILE A 32 -20.07 -28.58 0.41
C ILE A 32 -21.15 -27.51 0.19
N CYS A 33 -20.95 -26.60 -0.77
CA CYS A 33 -21.84 -25.48 -1.08
C CYS A 33 -22.00 -25.31 -2.60
N PRO A 34 -22.80 -26.15 -3.28
CA PRO A 34 -22.94 -26.13 -4.74
C PRO A 34 -23.56 -24.83 -5.30
N ALA A 35 -24.18 -24.01 -4.44
CA ALA A 35 -24.77 -22.73 -4.81
C ALA A 35 -23.88 -21.51 -4.49
N ALA A 36 -22.66 -21.71 -3.98
CA ALA A 36 -21.77 -20.60 -3.69
C ALA A 36 -21.12 -20.06 -4.97
N ASP A 37 -21.05 -18.73 -5.11
CA ASP A 37 -20.42 -18.05 -6.24
C ASP A 37 -18.98 -18.50 -6.46
N SER A 38 -18.55 -18.61 -7.73
CA SER A 38 -17.22 -19.05 -8.12
C SER A 38 -16.11 -18.30 -7.37
N LEU A 39 -14.98 -18.99 -7.10
CA LEU A 39 -13.83 -18.35 -6.47
C LEU A 39 -13.39 -17.10 -7.25
N PRO A 40 -12.90 -16.07 -6.53
CA PRO A 40 -12.44 -14.83 -7.13
C PRO A 40 -11.43 -15.11 -8.25
N THR A 41 -11.72 -14.61 -9.44
CA THR A 41 -10.86 -14.75 -10.64
C THR A 41 -9.49 -14.11 -10.43
N ALA A 42 -8.49 -14.49 -11.24
CA ALA A 42 -7.09 -14.03 -11.10
C ALA A 42 -6.92 -12.50 -10.97
N LYS A 43 -7.79 -11.69 -11.60
CA LYS A 43 -7.77 -10.22 -11.45
C LYS A 43 -8.12 -9.77 -10.01
N THR A 44 -9.02 -10.47 -9.34
CA THR A 44 -9.42 -10.16 -7.97
C THR A 44 -8.32 -10.51 -6.97
N VAL A 45 -7.62 -11.63 -7.19
CA VAL A 45 -6.44 -12.02 -6.41
C VAL A 45 -5.33 -10.96 -6.49
N SER A 46 -5.13 -10.35 -7.66
CA SER A 46 -4.14 -9.26 -7.80
C SER A 46 -4.50 -7.99 -7.01
N HIS A 47 -5.78 -7.67 -6.84
CA HIS A 47 -6.20 -6.48 -6.08
C HIS A 47 -5.98 -6.69 -4.59
N VAL A 48 -6.39 -7.85 -4.06
CA VAL A 48 -6.19 -8.20 -2.65
C VAL A 48 -4.71 -8.18 -2.28
N GLU A 49 -3.85 -8.70 -3.14
CA GLU A 49 -2.40 -8.71 -2.90
C GLU A 49 -1.81 -7.28 -2.88
N LEU A 50 -2.28 -6.38 -3.74
CA LEU A 50 -1.84 -4.99 -3.71
C LEU A 50 -2.32 -4.26 -2.46
N ASP A 51 -3.55 -4.51 -2.02
CA ASP A 51 -4.08 -3.93 -0.80
C ASP A 51 -3.30 -4.44 0.42
N LEU A 52 -2.98 -5.73 0.48
CA LEU A 52 -2.15 -6.30 1.55
C LEU A 52 -0.76 -5.64 1.60
N ARG A 53 -0.13 -5.43 0.45
CA ARG A 53 1.17 -4.73 0.38
C ARG A 53 1.07 -3.27 0.82
N LEU A 54 0.01 -2.56 0.41
CA LEU A 54 -0.24 -1.20 0.88
C LEU A 54 -0.39 -1.16 2.40
N HIS A 55 -1.21 -2.03 2.98
CA HIS A 55 -1.40 -2.09 4.43
C HIS A 55 -0.11 -2.43 5.17
N ARG A 56 0.71 -3.32 4.62
CA ARG A 56 2.04 -3.62 5.17
C ARG A 56 2.96 -2.39 5.15
N GLY A 57 2.95 -1.62 4.06
CA GLY A 57 3.70 -0.37 3.97
C GLY A 57 3.24 0.67 5.01
N LEU A 58 1.93 0.84 5.17
CA LEU A 58 1.34 1.75 6.17
C LEU A 58 1.68 1.32 7.60
N TYR A 59 1.64 0.01 7.89
CA TYR A 59 2.01 -0.55 9.18
C TYR A 59 3.47 -0.24 9.54
N HIS A 60 4.42 -0.57 8.65
CA HIS A 60 5.84 -0.30 8.90
C HIS A 60 6.16 1.19 8.90
N SER A 61 5.48 2.01 8.09
CA SER A 61 5.61 3.47 8.16
C SER A 61 5.22 4.01 9.53
N THR A 62 4.14 3.48 10.11
CA THR A 62 3.69 3.84 11.45
C THR A 62 4.71 3.41 12.51
N LEU A 63 5.25 2.20 12.40
CA LEU A 63 6.32 1.74 13.29
C LEU A 63 7.57 2.62 13.18
N TYR A 64 7.95 3.01 11.96
CA TYR A 64 9.10 3.87 11.72
C TYR A 64 8.93 5.24 12.37
N VAL A 65 7.77 5.90 12.17
CA VAL A 65 7.46 7.18 12.82
C VAL A 65 7.55 7.07 14.35
N ASN A 66 7.13 5.95 14.92
CA ASN A 66 7.11 5.76 16.37
C ASN A 66 8.46 5.35 16.97
N ARG A 67 9.33 4.66 16.21
CA ARG A 67 10.54 4.00 16.73
C ARG A 67 11.86 4.47 16.10
N GLY A 68 11.80 5.09 14.93
CA GLY A 68 12.97 5.56 14.17
C GLY A 68 13.90 4.46 13.66
N ARG A 69 13.48 3.18 13.64
CA ARG A 69 14.33 2.05 13.25
C ARG A 69 14.48 1.95 11.73
N LYS A 70 15.70 1.77 11.24
CA LYS A 70 16.01 1.69 9.80
C LYS A 70 15.26 0.55 9.11
N GLU A 71 15.07 -0.57 9.80
CA GLU A 71 14.41 -1.76 9.26
C GLU A 71 12.92 -1.49 8.97
N ASP A 72 12.26 -0.70 9.83
CA ASP A 72 10.86 -0.29 9.62
C ASP A 72 10.73 0.66 8.42
N PHE A 73 11.71 1.56 8.23
CA PHE A 73 11.77 2.41 7.04
C PHE A 73 11.92 1.60 5.75
N GLU A 74 12.90 0.68 5.73
CA GLU A 74 13.19 -0.15 4.56
C GLU A 74 12.00 -1.05 4.20
N ALA A 75 11.37 -1.68 5.20
CA ALA A 75 10.18 -2.52 4.99
C ALA A 75 8.98 -1.71 4.45
N ALA A 76 8.79 -0.48 4.92
CA ALA A 76 7.74 0.40 4.40
C ALA A 76 8.02 0.82 2.94
N ALA A 77 9.26 1.23 2.66
CA ALA A 77 9.68 1.68 1.34
C ALA A 77 9.58 0.55 0.30
N GLU A 78 10.01 -0.66 0.65
CA GLU A 78 9.87 -1.84 -0.21
C GLU A 78 8.41 -2.14 -0.52
N ALA A 79 7.55 -2.18 0.52
CA ALA A 79 6.13 -2.49 0.35
C ALA A 79 5.41 -1.48 -0.56
N PHE A 80 5.65 -0.17 -0.35
CA PHE A 80 5.10 0.87 -1.23
C PHE A 80 5.69 0.79 -2.65
N GLY A 81 6.99 0.50 -2.77
CA GLY A 81 7.65 0.30 -4.06
C GLY A 81 6.99 -0.81 -4.88
N ARG A 82 6.71 -1.97 -4.27
CA ARG A 82 6.00 -3.08 -4.93
C ARG A 82 4.59 -2.72 -5.37
N VAL A 83 3.89 -1.85 -4.62
CA VAL A 83 2.57 -1.35 -5.04
C VAL A 83 2.71 -0.46 -6.28
N LEU A 84 3.70 0.44 -6.32
CA LEU A 84 3.93 1.33 -7.47
C LEU A 84 4.48 0.60 -8.71
N GLU A 85 5.28 -0.46 -8.53
CA GLU A 85 5.71 -1.34 -9.64
C GLU A 85 4.50 -1.94 -10.37
N ALA A 86 3.51 -2.40 -9.62
CA ALA A 86 2.30 -3.01 -10.18
C ALA A 86 1.23 -1.99 -10.60
N ALA A 87 1.16 -0.84 -9.91
CA ALA A 87 0.16 0.21 -10.12
C ALA A 87 0.82 1.61 -10.07
N PRO A 88 1.52 2.03 -11.14
CA PRO A 88 2.35 3.24 -11.14
C PRO A 88 1.55 4.56 -11.03
N ARG A 89 0.24 4.51 -11.26
CA ARG A 89 -0.67 5.68 -11.18
C ARG A 89 -1.37 5.81 -9.81
N ARG A 90 -0.80 5.24 -8.75
CA ARG A 90 -1.30 5.37 -7.37
C ARG A 90 -0.70 6.59 -6.68
N ALA A 91 -1.35 7.75 -6.86
CA ALA A 91 -0.93 9.02 -6.24
C ALA A 91 -0.84 8.94 -4.71
N ASP A 92 -1.78 8.21 -4.09
CA ASP A 92 -1.83 7.96 -2.66
C ASP A 92 -0.55 7.27 -2.14
N VAL A 93 -0.06 6.24 -2.84
CA VAL A 93 1.15 5.50 -2.46
C VAL A 93 2.41 6.33 -2.70
N ALA A 94 2.47 7.09 -3.81
CA ALA A 94 3.57 8.02 -4.05
C ALA A 94 3.64 9.08 -2.92
N ALA A 95 2.50 9.62 -2.48
CA ALA A 95 2.48 10.56 -1.36
C ALA A 95 2.90 9.93 -0.03
N GLU A 96 2.57 8.65 0.22
CA GLU A 96 3.05 7.91 1.40
C GLU A 96 4.57 7.71 1.39
N LEU A 97 5.19 7.43 0.24
CA LEU A 97 6.65 7.43 0.14
C LEU A 97 7.23 8.81 0.46
N GLY A 98 6.62 9.88 -0.07
CA GLY A 98 7.00 11.25 0.28
C GLY A 98 6.96 11.51 1.79
N ARG A 99 5.88 11.11 2.44
CA ARG A 99 5.69 11.22 3.89
C ARG A 99 6.67 10.35 4.67
N LEU A 100 6.96 9.13 4.21
CA LEU A 100 7.92 8.22 4.82
C LEU A 100 9.33 8.82 4.82
N HIS A 101 9.77 9.43 3.71
CA HIS A 101 11.04 10.15 3.66
C HIS A 101 11.03 11.37 4.57
N LEU A 102 9.94 12.13 4.61
CA LEU A 102 9.78 13.27 5.51
C LEU A 102 9.86 12.84 6.99
N ALA A 103 9.41 11.64 7.35
CA ALA A 103 9.51 11.11 8.72
C ALA A 103 10.97 10.94 9.21
N ARG A 104 11.97 11.01 8.32
CA ARG A 104 13.38 11.08 8.71
C ARG A 104 13.77 12.42 9.33
N PHE A 105 12.90 13.44 9.27
CA PHE A 105 13.12 14.74 9.91
C PHE A 105 13.46 14.56 11.40
N GLY A 106 14.61 15.09 11.82
CA GLY A 106 15.13 14.97 13.18
C GLY A 106 16.03 13.75 13.43
N SER A 107 16.04 12.76 12.54
CA SER A 107 16.98 11.62 12.58
C SER A 107 18.06 11.67 11.51
N ALA A 108 17.87 12.51 10.48
CA ALA A 108 18.83 12.75 9.41
C ALA A 108 18.84 14.23 9.02
N PRO A 109 19.96 14.75 8.48
CA PRO A 109 20.01 16.11 7.97
C PRO A 109 19.10 16.28 6.73
N PRO A 110 18.52 17.48 6.50
CA PRO A 110 17.57 17.73 5.40
C PRO A 110 18.04 17.28 4.02
N GLU A 111 19.33 17.40 3.72
CA GLU A 111 19.94 17.06 2.44
C GLU A 111 19.77 15.57 2.10
N GLU A 112 19.68 14.70 3.10
CA GLU A 112 19.55 13.26 2.90
C GLU A 112 18.13 12.78 2.60
N PHE A 113 17.09 13.51 3.03
CA PHE A 113 15.70 13.05 2.91
C PHE A 113 14.82 13.99 2.09
N ALA A 114 15.09 15.30 2.10
CA ALA A 114 14.26 16.29 1.43
C ALA A 114 14.16 16.08 -0.09
N PRO A 115 15.24 15.72 -0.83
CA PRO A 115 15.13 15.45 -2.26
C PRO A 115 14.20 14.29 -2.58
N ALA A 116 14.29 13.20 -1.82
CA ALA A 116 13.44 12.02 -2.01
C ALA A 116 11.98 12.31 -1.62
N ALA A 117 11.75 12.97 -0.49
CA ALA A 117 10.41 13.39 -0.07
C ALA A 117 9.75 14.31 -1.12
N ARG A 118 10.50 15.29 -1.65
CA ARG A 118 10.03 16.21 -2.69
C ARG A 118 9.72 15.47 -3.99
N LYS A 119 10.61 14.59 -4.44
CA LYS A 119 10.41 13.79 -5.67
C LYS A 119 9.08 13.04 -5.63
N TRP A 120 8.82 12.31 -4.55
CA TRP A 120 7.62 11.50 -4.41
C TRP A 120 6.35 12.33 -4.24
N ALA A 121 6.42 13.46 -3.51
CA ALA A 121 5.31 14.40 -3.41
C ALA A 121 4.94 15.01 -4.78
N LEU A 122 5.94 15.41 -5.57
CA LEU A 122 5.71 15.93 -6.92
C LEU A 122 5.15 14.85 -7.85
N GLN A 123 5.64 13.62 -7.78
CA GLN A 123 5.09 12.50 -8.54
C GLN A 123 3.62 12.23 -8.17
N ALA A 124 3.26 12.31 -6.88
CA ALA A 124 1.87 12.17 -6.46
C ALA A 124 0.97 13.26 -7.08
N LEU A 125 1.47 14.50 -7.14
CA LEU A 125 0.75 15.64 -7.72
C LEU A 125 0.67 15.61 -9.25
N ASP A 126 1.65 15.00 -9.92
CA ASP A 126 1.62 14.75 -11.35
C ASP A 126 0.52 13.72 -11.72
N ILE A 127 0.37 12.68 -10.88
CA ILE A 127 -0.68 11.67 -11.04
C ILE A 127 -2.07 12.23 -10.68
N ASP A 128 -2.17 12.94 -9.55
CA ASP A 128 -3.38 13.59 -9.06
C ASP A 128 -3.06 14.97 -8.47
N PRO A 129 -3.37 16.07 -9.18
CA PRO A 129 -3.15 17.44 -8.70
C PRO A 129 -3.89 17.78 -7.40
N ARG A 130 -4.91 16.99 -7.02
CA ARG A 130 -5.68 17.14 -5.78
C ARG A 130 -5.17 16.20 -4.66
N CYS A 131 -4.01 15.56 -4.83
CA CYS A 131 -3.45 14.70 -3.80
C CYS A 131 -3.09 15.51 -2.53
N ALA A 132 -3.98 15.45 -1.53
CA ALA A 132 -3.86 16.21 -0.28
C ALA A 132 -2.51 15.99 0.41
N ARG A 133 -2.09 14.73 0.53
CA ARG A 133 -0.85 14.35 1.21
C ARG A 133 0.39 14.78 0.43
N GLY A 134 0.34 14.82 -0.91
CA GLY A 134 1.41 15.40 -1.73
C GLY A 134 1.63 16.88 -1.40
N TRP A 135 0.55 17.67 -1.35
CA TRP A 135 0.61 19.08 -0.93
C TRP A 135 1.11 19.24 0.50
N ALA A 136 0.66 18.40 1.43
CA ALA A 136 1.09 18.46 2.83
C ALA A 136 2.60 18.15 3.00
N VAL A 137 3.15 17.19 2.24
CA VAL A 137 4.60 16.93 2.24
C VAL A 137 5.38 18.14 1.69
N LEU A 138 4.91 18.77 0.61
CA LEU A 138 5.57 19.99 0.10
C LEU A 138 5.52 21.14 1.10
N ALA A 139 4.41 21.32 1.82
CA ALA A 139 4.30 22.32 2.88
C ALA A 139 5.32 22.07 4.01
N ALA A 140 5.51 20.81 4.41
CA ALA A 140 6.46 20.47 5.45
C ALA A 140 7.94 20.66 5.03
N LEU A 141 8.23 20.52 3.74
CA LEU A 141 9.57 20.73 3.18
C LEU A 141 9.90 22.21 2.91
N GLU A 142 8.89 23.08 2.83
CA GLU A 142 9.10 24.50 2.57
C GLU A 142 9.48 25.23 3.87
N THR A 143 10.73 25.68 3.94
CA THR A 143 11.30 26.34 5.12
C THR A 143 11.64 27.81 4.89
N VAL A 144 11.70 28.27 3.63
CA VAL A 144 12.18 29.62 3.29
C VAL A 144 11.04 30.50 2.81
N ASP A 145 10.24 30.02 1.86
CA ASP A 145 9.13 30.80 1.30
C ASP A 145 7.83 30.54 2.09
N TYR A 146 7.56 31.42 3.06
CA TYR A 146 6.36 31.32 3.89
C TYR A 146 5.06 31.33 3.08
N ARG A 147 4.99 32.14 2.02
CA ARG A 147 3.78 32.24 1.19
C ARG A 147 3.53 30.90 0.49
N ARG A 148 4.58 30.33 -0.10
CA ARG A 148 4.50 29.01 -0.74
C ARG A 148 4.17 27.92 0.27
N LYS A 149 4.75 27.96 1.47
CA LYS A 149 4.43 27.02 2.56
C LYS A 149 2.95 27.05 2.91
N LEU A 150 2.38 28.24 3.12
CA LEU A 150 0.97 28.43 3.47
C LEU A 150 0.05 27.98 2.33
N GLU A 151 0.38 28.31 1.08
CA GLU A 151 -0.37 27.85 -0.09
C GLU A 151 -0.43 26.31 -0.16
N CYS A 152 0.71 25.63 0.00
CA CYS A 152 0.75 24.17 0.01
C CYS A 152 -0.06 23.59 1.18
N ALA A 153 0.07 24.17 2.37
CA ALA A 153 -0.65 23.72 3.56
C ALA A 153 -2.18 23.83 3.41
N LEU A 154 -2.65 24.96 2.87
CA LEU A 154 -4.08 25.19 2.62
C LEU A 154 -4.63 24.23 1.56
N ARG A 155 -3.89 23.97 0.48
CA ARG A 155 -4.29 22.96 -0.52
C ARG A 155 -4.36 21.56 0.08
N GLY A 156 -3.37 21.18 0.88
CA GLY A 156 -3.36 19.90 1.59
C GLY A 156 -4.61 19.74 2.47
N ALA A 157 -4.93 20.74 3.28
CA ALA A 157 -6.11 20.72 4.14
C ALA A 157 -7.43 20.71 3.33
N ALA A 158 -7.53 21.50 2.27
CA ALA A 158 -8.73 21.59 1.43
C ALA A 158 -9.06 20.28 0.68
N PHE A 159 -8.05 19.52 0.28
CA PHE A 159 -8.25 18.23 -0.39
C PHE A 159 -8.29 17.03 0.57
N GLY A 160 -7.86 17.20 1.82
CA GLY A 160 -7.69 16.15 2.82
C GLY A 160 -8.48 16.42 4.10
N GLU A 161 -9.78 16.67 4.00
CA GLU A 161 -10.65 17.05 5.13
C GLU A 161 -10.59 16.09 6.33
N ARG A 162 -10.34 14.81 6.07
CA ARG A 162 -10.27 13.74 7.09
C ARG A 162 -8.86 13.28 7.42
N ASP A 163 -7.84 13.87 6.79
CA ASP A 163 -6.45 13.50 6.99
C ASP A 163 -5.81 14.42 8.04
N ALA A 164 -5.57 13.88 9.24
CA ALA A 164 -5.00 14.65 10.35
C ALA A 164 -3.63 15.27 10.04
N PHE A 165 -2.80 14.59 9.23
CA PHE A 165 -1.50 15.14 8.82
C PHE A 165 -1.68 16.36 7.92
N CYS A 166 -2.66 16.33 7.01
CA CYS A 166 -3.01 17.46 6.14
C CYS A 166 -3.61 18.62 6.94
N GLN A 167 -4.53 18.34 7.87
CA GLN A 167 -5.18 19.34 8.72
C GLN A 167 -4.21 20.04 9.69
N ALA A 168 -3.11 19.39 10.08
CA ALA A 168 -2.12 19.99 10.96
C ALA A 168 -1.19 21.01 10.27
N GLN A 169 -1.02 20.93 8.93
CA GLN A 169 -0.03 21.76 8.22
C GLN A 169 -0.30 23.27 8.30
N PRO A 170 -1.54 23.79 8.19
CA PRO A 170 -1.79 25.23 8.28
C PRO A 170 -1.33 25.82 9.61
N SER A 171 -1.60 25.15 10.72
CA SER A 171 -1.16 25.57 12.07
C SER A 171 0.37 25.62 12.17
N LEU A 172 1.06 24.62 11.59
CA LEU A 172 2.53 24.56 11.55
C LEU A 172 3.14 25.59 10.58
N ALA A 173 2.40 26.03 9.57
CA ALA A 173 2.81 27.12 8.72
C ALA A 173 2.81 28.43 9.52
N ILE A 174 1.71 28.75 10.20
CA ILE A 174 1.51 30.01 10.93
C ILE A 174 2.46 30.13 12.14
N GLY A 175 2.62 29.06 12.94
CA GLY A 175 3.33 29.10 14.22
C GLY A 175 4.85 29.35 14.18
N ARG A 176 5.47 29.43 13.00
CA ARG A 176 6.92 29.73 12.85
C ARG A 176 7.21 31.16 12.38
N SER A 177 6.19 32.02 12.31
CA SER A 177 6.32 33.41 11.86
C SER A 177 6.55 34.43 12.99
N SER A 178 6.64 33.96 14.24
CA SER A 178 6.96 34.72 15.46
C SER A 178 8.40 34.50 15.90
#